data_AF-A0A7G7VI74-F1
#
_entry.id   AF-A0A7G7VI74-F1
#
_cell.length_a   1.000
_cell.length_b   1.000
_cell.length_c   1.000
_cell.angle_alpha   90.00
_cell.angle_beta   90.00
_cell.angle_gamma   90.00
#
_symmetry.space_group_name_H-M   'P 1'
#
loop_
_entity.id
_entity.type
_entity.pdbx_description
1 polymer ?
#
loop_
_entity_poly.entity_id
_entity_poly.type
_entity_poly.pdbx_seq_one_letter_code
_entity_poly.pdbx_strand_id
1 'polypeptide(L)' 'MKIQIRSLCSDCANPPRFCDAILEEDAQIYLVRKDQKTNRYVKILWEDVVYQVNKLKPRNMKLPQHAP' A
#
# COMPACT_ATOMS: atom_id res chain seq x y z
N MET A 1 7.44 -13.41 -5.11
CA MET A 1 6.23 -13.10 -5.92
C MET A 1 6.11 -11.59 -6.11
N LYS A 2 5.54 -11.07 -7.22
CA LYS A 2 5.37 -9.62 -7.45
C LYS A 2 3.98 -9.28 -7.99
N ILE A 3 3.31 -8.29 -7.38
CA ILE A 3 1.99 -7.80 -7.78
C ILE A 3 2.04 -6.28 -7.99
N GLN A 4 1.35 -5.76 -9.00
CA GLN A 4 1.20 -4.31 -9.21
C GLN A 4 0.06 -3.77 -8.37
N ILE A 5 0.32 -2.73 -7.58
CA ILE A 5 -0.72 -1.95 -6.89
C ILE A 5 -1.07 -0.75 -7.76
N ARG A 6 -2.36 -0.60 -8.05
CA ARG A 6 -2.90 0.48 -8.89
C ARG A 6 -3.77 1.41 -8.06
N SER A 7 -3.82 2.68 -8.42
CA SER A 7 -4.71 3.65 -7.81
C SER A 7 -6.12 3.46 -8.36
N LEU A 8 -7.04 2.96 -7.53
CA LEU A 8 -8.42 2.68 -7.95
C LEU A 8 -9.34 3.91 -7.93
N CYS A 9 -8.83 5.08 -7.56
CA CYS A 9 -9.62 6.32 -7.50
C CYS A 9 -9.97 6.93 -8.88
N SER A 10 -9.64 6.26 -10.00
CA SER A 10 -9.96 6.74 -11.35
C SER A 10 -10.97 5.83 -12.03
N ASP A 11 -11.96 6.39 -12.72
CA ASP A 11 -12.89 5.66 -13.60
C ASP A 11 -12.23 5.15 -14.91
N CYS A 12 -10.90 5.20 -15.01
CA CYS A 12 -10.18 4.66 -16.14
C CYS A 12 -10.24 3.12 -16.17
N ALA A 13 -10.52 2.57 -17.35
CA ALA A 13 -10.51 1.12 -17.61
C ALA A 13 -9.19 0.44 -17.21
N ASN A 14 -8.07 1.16 -17.23
CA ASN A 14 -6.77 0.72 -16.73
C ASN A 14 -6.26 1.70 -15.68
N PRO A 15 -6.50 1.44 -14.38
CA PRO A 15 -6.11 2.37 -13.33
C PRO A 15 -4.58 2.53 -13.29
N PRO A 16 -4.06 3.75 -13.03
CA PRO A 16 -2.64 4.02 -13.10
C PRO A 16 -1.89 3.24 -12.01
N ARG A 17 -0.70 2.75 -12.37
CA ARG A 17 0.18 2.04 -11.45
C ARG A 17 0.70 2.99 -10.38
N PHE A 18 0.52 2.61 -9.11
CA PHE A 18 0.98 3.38 -7.96
C PHE A 18 2.35 2.86 -7.48
N CYS A 19 2.42 1.58 -7.12
CA CYS A 19 3.65 0.90 -6.71
C CYS A 19 3.55 -0.61 -7.03
N ASP A 20 4.57 -1.38 -6.66
CA ASP A 20 4.52 -2.84 -6.66
C ASP A 20 4.57 -3.35 -5.22
N ALA A 21 3.94 -4.50 -4.96
CA ALA A 21 4.20 -5.32 -3.79
C ALA A 21 5.07 -6.51 -4.20
N ILE A 22 6.11 -6.82 -3.42
CA ILE A 22 6.95 -8.00 -3.60
C ILE A 22 6.98 -8.83 -2.32
N LEU A 23 6.99 -10.15 -2.48
CA LEU A 23 7.27 -11.13 -1.43
C LEU A 23 8.70 -11.64 -1.65
N GLU A 24 9.58 -11.41 -0.68
CA GLU A 24 10.98 -11.85 -0.67
C GLU A 24 11.16 -13.19 0.09
N GLU A 25 12.40 -13.70 0.12
CA GLU A 25 12.74 -15.02 0.68
C GLU A 25 12.52 -15.13 2.19
N ASP A 26 12.61 -13.99 2.88
CA ASP A 26 12.29 -13.82 4.29
C ASP A 26 10.78 -13.90 4.60
N ALA A 27 9.96 -14.19 3.59
CA ALA A 27 8.50 -14.16 3.63
C ALA A 27 7.90 -12.80 4.01
N GLN A 28 8.69 -11.72 3.91
CA GLN A 28 8.23 -10.37 4.17
C GLN A 28 7.71 -9.70 2.90
N ILE A 29 6.72 -8.82 3.09
CA ILE A 29 6.09 -8.08 1.99
C ILE A 29 6.67 -6.67 1.96
N TYR A 30 7.17 -6.26 0.80
CA TYR A 30 7.69 -4.92 0.59
C TYR A 30 6.89 -4.18 -0.46
N LEU A 31 6.57 -2.92 -0.19
CA LEU A 31 6.11 -1.96 -1.19
C LEU A 31 7.32 -1.35 -1.88
N VAL A 32 7.36 -1.46 -3.20
CA VAL A 32 8.44 -0.97 -4.05
C VAL A 32 7.90 0.08 -4.99
N ARG A 33 8.48 1.28 -4.93
CA ARG A 33 8.18 2.36 -5.87
C ARG A 33 9.47 2.84 -6.51
N LYS A 34 9.37 3.17 -7.79
CA LYS A 34 10.44 3.88 -8.49
C LYS A 34 10.35 5.35 -8.13
N ASP A 35 11.39 5.87 -7.48
CA ASP A 35 11.52 7.30 -7.22
C ASP A 35 11.80 8.02 -8.54
N GLN A 36 10.97 9.01 -8.86
CA GLN A 36 11.02 9.71 -10.15
C GLN A 36 12.22 10.66 -10.23
N LYS A 37 12.74 11.15 -9.09
CA LYS A 37 13.84 12.13 -9.06
C LYS A 37 15.20 11.47 -9.19
N THR A 38 15.41 10.40 -8.43
CA THR A 38 16.68 9.66 -8.35
C THR A 38 16.72 8.46 -9.29
N ASN A 39 15.58 8.10 -9.90
CA ASN A 39 15.40 6.91 -10.75
C ASN A 39 15.68 5.58 -10.01
N ARG A 40 15.83 5.61 -8.68
CA ARG A 40 16.12 4.46 -7.82
C ARG A 40 14.82 3.81 -7.34
N TYR A 41 14.90 2.52 -7.04
CA TYR A 41 13.81 1.82 -6.37
C TYR A 41 13.93 2.02 -4.87
N VAL A 42 12.86 2.52 -4.27
CA VAL A 42 12.70 2.60 -2.82
C VAL A 42 11.82 1.45 -2.39
N LYS A 43 12.27 0.72 -1.36
CA LYS A 43 11.52 -0.36 -0.72
C LYS A 43 11.08 0.08 0.67
N ILE A 44 9.86 -0.26 1.05
CA ILE A 44 9.30 -0.02 2.39
C ILE A 44 8.63 -1.31 2.83
N LEU A 45 8.91 -1.77 4.05
CA LEU A 45 8.27 -2.94 4.63
C LEU A 45 6.77 -2.69 4.82
N TRP A 46 5.92 -3.65 4.47
CA TRP A 46 4.47 -3.51 4.58
C TRP A 46 4.02 -3.26 6.02
N GLU A 47 4.65 -3.93 6.98
CA GLU A 47 4.40 -3.82 8.41
C GLU A 47 4.62 -2.39 8.92
N ASP A 48 5.66 -1.70 8.41
CA ASP A 48 5.91 -0.30 8.74
C ASP A 48 4.79 0.61 8.23
N VAL A 49 4.26 0.33 7.04
CA VAL A 49 3.14 1.07 6.46
C VAL A 49 1.88 0.84 7.28
N VAL A 50 1.56 -0.41 7.62
CA VAL A 50 0.41 -0.76 8.46
C VAL A 50 0.50 -0.07 9.82
N TYR A 51 1.68 -0.09 10.46
CA TYR A 51 1.92 0.57 11.73
C TYR A 51 1.67 2.08 11.65
N GLN A 52 2.26 2.75 10.65
CA GLN A 52 2.10 4.20 10.45
C GLN A 52 0.65 4.59 10.15
N VAL A 53 -0.02 3.85 9.27
CA VAL A 53 -1.43 4.07 8.94
C VAL A 53 -2.31 3.89 10.17
N ASN A 54 -2.09 2.83 10.96
CA ASN A 54 -2.86 2.59 12.18
C ASN A 54 -2.63 3.69 13.23
N LYS A 55 -1.43 4.30 13.29
CA LYS A 55 -1.16 5.45 14.16
C LYS A 55 -1.96 6.70 13.76
N LEU A 56 -2.25 6.86 12.46
CA LEU A 56 -3.00 8.00 11.92
C LEU A 56 -4.52 7.78 11.94
N LYS A 57 -5.00 6.53 12.04
CA LYS A 57 -6.44 6.26 12.17
C LYS A 57 -6.96 7.00 13.41
N PRO A 58 -7.99 7.86 13.26
CA PRO A 58 -8.61 8.47 14.42
C PRO A 58 -9.11 7.35 15.32
N ARG A 59 -8.74 7.38 16.62
CA ARG A 59 -9.21 6.41 17.62
C ARG A 59 -10.75 6.33 17.74
N ASN A 60 -11.48 7.21 17.04
CA ASN A 60 -12.92 7.38 17.05
C ASN A 60 -13.62 6.99 15.73
N MET A 61 -13.05 6.14 14.87
CA MET A 61 -13.89 5.40 13.92
C MET A 61 -14.59 4.27 14.68
N LYS A 62 -15.68 4.59 15.37
CA LYS A 62 -16.71 3.59 15.66
C LYS A 62 -17.15 3.06 14.31
N LEU A 63 -16.77 1.82 13.99
CA LEU A 63 -17.38 1.07 12.91
C LEU A 63 -18.91 1.20 13.09
N PRO A 64 -19.69 1.50 12.04
CA PRO A 64 -21.13 1.38 12.16
C PRO A 64 -21.40 -0.05 12.63
N GLN A 65 -21.95 -0.18 13.84
CA GLN A 65 -22.49 -1.45 14.32
C GLN A 65 -23.53 -1.85 13.29
N HIS A 66 -23.30 -2.94 12.57
CA HIS A 66 -24.33 -3.54 11.73
C HIS A 66 -25.59 -3.67 12.60
N ALA A 67 -26.64 -2.96 12.22
CA ALA A 67 -27.96 -3.09 12.80
C ALA A 67 -28.53 -4.47 12.42
N PRO A 68 -29.36 -5.07 13.31
CA PRO A 68 -29.80 -6.47 13.23
C PRO A 68 -30.68 -6.79 12.02
#